data_AF-A0A840PXV3-F1
#
_entry.id   AF-A0A840PXV3-F1
#
_cell.length_a   1.000
_cell.length_b   1.000
_cell.length_c   1.000
_cell.angle_alpha   90.00
_cell.angle_beta   90.00
_cell.angle_gamma   90.00
#
_symmetry.space_group_name_H-M   'P 1'
#
loop_
_entity.id
_entity.type
_entity.pdbx_description
1 polymer ?
#
loop_
_entity_poly.entity_id
_entity_poly.type
_entity_poly.pdbx_seq_one_letter_code
_entity_poly.pdbx_strand_id
1 'polypeptide(L)'
;MSDEPLISNGLSTMGFALPGALAVALAKPDVKVLAAVGDGSFLMHSQEIETAVREGIPLTVLIWEDNGYGLIEWKMDLEVGEHAATAFTNPDIVGYAESFGAKGIPDLPRRRPAAHAAYRAGRSGRLGHRLPG
;
A
#
# COMPACT_ATOMS: atom_id res chain seq x y z
N MET A 1 9.05 -8.06 -18.96
CA MET A 1 8.33 -7.61 -17.76
C MET A 1 8.09 -6.13 -18.00
N SER A 2 6.87 -5.74 -18.37
CA SER A 2 6.53 -4.34 -18.61
C SER A 2 6.20 -3.69 -17.27
N ASP A 3 6.98 -2.67 -16.90
CA ASP A 3 6.74 -1.84 -15.71
C ASP A 3 5.64 -0.81 -16.04
N GLU A 4 4.39 -1.28 -16.15
CA GLU A 4 3.26 -0.42 -16.53
C GLU A 4 2.53 0.11 -15.27
N PRO A 5 2.55 1.43 -15.01
CA PRO A 5 1.90 2.00 -13.85
C PRO A 5 0.38 2.12 -14.06
N LEU A 6 -0.40 1.77 -13.02
CA LEU A 6 -1.83 2.06 -12.95
C LEU A 6 -2.05 3.22 -11.97
N ILE A 7 -2.53 4.36 -12.47
CA ILE A 7 -2.71 5.59 -11.69
C ILE A 7 -4.08 6.21 -11.89
N SER A 8 -4.65 6.79 -10.83
CA SER A 8 -5.83 7.67 -10.95
C SER A 8 -5.35 9.07 -11.33
N ASN A 9 -5.41 9.42 -12.61
CA ASN A 9 -4.97 10.72 -13.14
C ASN A 9 -6.12 11.61 -13.64
N GLY A 10 -7.37 11.14 -13.55
CA GLY A 10 -8.56 11.93 -13.85
C GLY A 10 -9.04 12.68 -12.63
N LEU A 11 -9.66 11.95 -11.70
CA LEU A 11 -10.17 12.50 -10.44
C LEU A 11 -9.08 12.63 -9.36
N SER A 12 -7.92 11.98 -9.55
CA SER A 12 -6.84 11.91 -8.54
C SER A 12 -7.34 11.36 -7.20
N THR A 13 -8.16 10.31 -7.27
CA THR A 13 -8.84 9.70 -6.12
C THR A 13 -7.85 9.10 -5.14
N MET A 14 -7.85 9.58 -3.90
CA MET A 14 -7.15 8.94 -2.79
C MET A 14 -7.73 7.55 -2.49
N GLY A 15 -6.92 6.64 -1.95
CA GLY A 15 -7.32 5.26 -1.68
C GLY A 15 -7.33 4.33 -2.89
N PHE A 16 -7.21 4.83 -4.12
CA PHE A 16 -7.34 4.02 -5.35
C PHE A 16 -6.33 2.87 -5.47
N ALA A 17 -5.08 3.08 -5.03
CA ALA A 17 -3.98 2.18 -5.36
C ALA A 17 -4.10 0.78 -4.77
N LEU A 18 -4.65 0.62 -3.56
CA LEU A 18 -4.81 -0.69 -2.91
C LEU A 18 -5.87 -1.57 -3.63
N PRO A 19 -7.14 -1.14 -3.80
CA PRO A 19 -8.13 -1.89 -4.57
C PRO A 19 -7.74 -2.01 -6.05
N GLY A 20 -7.10 -0.99 -6.64
CA GLY A 20 -6.57 -1.07 -8.00
C GLY A 20 -5.51 -2.16 -8.16
N ALA A 21 -4.60 -2.29 -7.20
CA ALA A 21 -3.60 -3.35 -7.20
C ALA A 21 -4.21 -4.73 -7.00
N LEU A 22 -5.23 -4.86 -6.14
CA LEU A 22 -6.01 -6.08 -5.98
C LEU A 22 -6.67 -6.51 -7.31
N ALA A 23 -7.29 -5.56 -8.02
CA ALA A 23 -7.90 -5.82 -9.32
C ALA A 23 -6.87 -6.26 -10.38
N VAL A 24 -5.66 -5.66 -10.38
CA VAL A 24 -4.57 -6.10 -11.28
C VAL A 24 -4.11 -7.51 -10.92
N ALA A 25 -3.96 -7.84 -9.64
CA ALA A 25 -3.54 -9.17 -9.20
C ALA A 25 -4.56 -10.25 -9.60
N LEU A 26 -5.85 -9.93 -9.55
CA LEU A 26 -6.94 -10.79 -10.03
C LEU A 26 -6.94 -10.93 -11.56
N ALA A 27 -6.79 -9.82 -12.29
CA ALA A 27 -6.84 -9.81 -13.74
C ALA A 27 -5.57 -10.41 -14.38
N LYS A 28 -4.43 -10.36 -13.68
CA LYS A 28 -3.13 -10.83 -14.16
C LYS A 28 -2.39 -11.65 -13.07
N PRO A 29 -2.82 -12.89 -12.76
CA PRO A 29 -2.27 -13.67 -11.65
C PRO A 29 -0.76 -13.97 -11.73
N ASP A 30 -0.19 -13.96 -12.94
CA ASP A 30 1.23 -14.23 -13.18
C ASP A 30 2.14 -13.00 -13.01
N VAL A 31 1.57 -11.80 -12.86
CA VAL A 31 2.35 -10.58 -12.66
C VAL A 31 2.48 -10.25 -11.20
N LYS A 32 3.62 -9.69 -10.83
CA LYS A 32 3.80 -9.18 -9.48
C LYS A 32 3.25 -7.76 -9.40
N VAL A 33 2.47 -7.49 -8.37
CA VAL A 33 1.83 -6.18 -8.18
C VAL A 33 2.39 -5.50 -6.92
N LEU A 34 2.72 -4.22 -7.07
CA LEU A 34 3.12 -3.33 -5.99
C LEU A 34 2.13 -2.16 -5.94
N ALA A 35 1.42 -2.01 -4.81
CA ALA A 35 0.71 -0.79 -4.48
C ALA A 35 1.68 0.16 -3.76
N ALA A 36 1.97 1.33 -4.33
CA ALA A 36 2.73 2.38 -3.67
C ALA A 36 1.77 3.49 -3.23
N VAL A 37 1.72 3.79 -1.93
CA VAL A 37 0.73 4.67 -1.31
C VAL A 37 1.33 5.54 -0.22
N GLY A 38 0.73 6.70 0.04
CA GLY A 38 0.92 7.41 1.31
C GLY A 38 0.02 6.83 2.40
N ASP A 39 0.37 7.03 3.66
CA ASP A 39 -0.38 6.59 4.85
C ASP A 39 -1.84 7.08 4.87
N GLY A 40 -2.12 8.35 4.57
CA GLY A 40 -3.47 8.88 4.50
C GLY A 40 -4.31 8.22 3.40
N SER A 41 -3.70 7.91 2.26
CA SER A 41 -4.36 7.17 1.16
C SER A 41 -4.58 5.70 1.53
N PHE A 42 -3.60 5.08 2.20
CA PHE A 42 -3.70 3.71 2.67
C PHE A 42 -4.88 3.53 3.63
N LEU A 43 -5.01 4.41 4.63
CA LEU A 43 -6.05 4.30 5.66
C LEU A 43 -7.48 4.37 5.09
N MET A 44 -7.70 4.99 3.92
CA MET A 44 -9.04 5.06 3.30
C MET A 44 -9.61 3.70 2.94
N HIS A 45 -8.77 2.78 2.46
CA HIS A 45 -9.19 1.44 1.98
C HIS A 45 -8.33 0.30 2.54
N SER A 46 -7.63 0.54 3.65
CA SER A 46 -6.71 -0.41 4.29
C SER A 46 -7.35 -1.76 4.64
N GLN A 47 -8.68 -1.80 4.84
CA GLN A 47 -9.43 -3.02 5.08
C GLN A 47 -9.36 -4.04 3.94
N GLU A 48 -8.98 -3.63 2.71
CA GLU A 48 -8.81 -4.56 1.57
C GLU A 48 -7.64 -5.56 1.77
N ILE A 49 -6.80 -5.36 2.79
CA ILE A 49 -5.87 -6.40 3.25
C ILE A 49 -6.63 -7.67 3.63
N GLU A 50 -7.79 -7.55 4.26
CA GLU A 50 -8.66 -8.70 4.58
C GLU A 50 -9.00 -9.48 3.32
N THR A 51 -9.48 -8.80 2.28
CA THR A 51 -9.87 -9.42 1.00
C THR A 51 -8.67 -10.16 0.40
N ALA A 52 -7.50 -9.53 0.38
CA ALA A 52 -6.29 -10.13 -0.18
C ALA A 52 -5.88 -11.40 0.58
N VAL A 53 -5.95 -11.39 1.92
CA VAL A 53 -5.62 -12.56 2.74
C VAL A 53 -6.66 -13.68 2.56
N ARG A 54 -7.95 -13.35 2.66
CA ARG A 54 -9.06 -14.31 2.56
C ARG A 54 -9.07 -15.03 1.20
N GLU A 55 -8.80 -14.30 0.11
CA GLU A 55 -8.75 -14.85 -1.24
C GLU A 55 -7.36 -15.40 -1.63
N GLY A 56 -6.36 -15.30 -0.74
CA GLY A 56 -5.00 -15.78 -1.01
C GLY A 56 -4.30 -15.04 -2.16
N ILE A 57 -4.62 -13.76 -2.36
CA ILE A 57 -4.10 -12.94 -3.47
C ILE A 57 -2.74 -12.34 -3.06
N PRO A 58 -1.66 -12.65 -3.81
CA PRO A 58 -0.33 -12.14 -3.48
C PRO A 58 -0.20 -10.66 -3.86
N LEU A 59 -0.17 -9.79 -2.85
CA LEU A 59 -0.06 -8.34 -3.00
C LEU A 59 1.06 -7.79 -2.12
N THR A 60 1.82 -6.81 -2.63
CA THR A 60 2.75 -6.02 -1.82
C THR A 60 2.28 -4.57 -1.76
N VAL A 61 2.23 -4.01 -0.56
CA VAL A 61 1.87 -2.60 -0.30
C VAL A 61 3.08 -1.90 0.31
N LEU A 62 3.53 -0.83 -0.33
CA LEU A 62 4.57 0.07 0.16
C LEU A 62 3.92 1.37 0.60
N ILE A 63 4.08 1.69 1.88
CA ILE A 63 3.46 2.85 2.52
C ILE A 63 4.56 3.87 2.81
N TRP A 64 4.41 5.09 2.28
CA TRP A 64 5.13 6.27 2.74
C TRP A 64 4.39 6.86 3.92
N GLU A 65 5.04 6.87 5.07
CA GLU A 65 4.46 7.35 6.32
C GLU A 65 5.07 8.71 6.68
N ASP A 66 4.27 9.76 6.63
CA ASP A 66 4.64 11.13 7.03
C ASP A 66 3.67 11.74 8.07
N ASN A 67 2.66 10.97 8.51
CA ASN A 67 1.62 11.38 9.45
C ASN A 67 0.81 12.60 8.94
N GLY A 68 0.62 12.71 7.62
CA GLY A 68 -0.12 13.82 7.05
C GLY A 68 -0.55 13.66 5.60
N TYR A 69 -1.25 14.67 5.10
CA TYR A 69 -1.53 14.82 3.68
C TYR A 69 -0.41 15.61 3.00
N GLY A 70 0.80 15.03 2.91
CA GLY A 70 2.03 15.75 2.54
C GLY A 70 1.98 16.51 1.21
N LEU A 71 1.28 16.00 0.18
CA LEU A 71 1.10 16.74 -1.09
C LEU A 71 0.19 17.97 -0.93
N ILE A 72 -0.83 17.89 -0.08
CA ILE A 72 -1.73 19.01 0.22
C ILE A 72 -0.97 20.05 1.04
N GLU A 73 -0.25 19.60 2.08
CA GLU A 73 0.60 20.44 2.91
C GLU A 73 1.62 21.23 2.08
N TRP A 74 2.40 20.53 1.26
CA TRP A 74 3.39 21.17 0.38
C TRP A 74 2.75 22.20 -0.57
N LYS A 75 1.55 21.91 -1.07
CA LYS A 75 0.84 22.82 -1.98
C LYS A 75 0.32 24.05 -1.24
N MET A 76 -0.20 23.90 -0.02
CA MET A 76 -0.65 25.01 0.83
C MET A 76 0.51 25.92 1.22
N ASP A 77 1.64 25.35 1.66
CA ASP A 77 2.84 26.12 2.00
C ASP A 77 3.34 26.95 0.80
N LEU A 78 3.25 26.41 -0.42
CA LEU A 78 3.64 27.12 -1.64
C LEU A 78 2.67 28.22 -2.06
N GLU A 79 1.37 28.05 -1.86
CA GLU A 79 0.35 28.96 -2.38
C GLU A 79 -0.11 30.01 -1.37
N VAL A 80 -0.19 29.64 -0.10
CA VAL A 80 -0.72 30.50 0.98
C VAL A 80 0.27 30.71 2.12
N GLY A 81 1.40 29.99 2.15
CA GLY A 81 2.48 30.19 3.12
C GLY A 81 2.27 29.50 4.47
N GLU A 82 1.16 28.79 4.64
CA GLU A 82 0.83 28.00 5.83
C GLU A 82 -0.10 26.84 5.46
N HIS A 83 -0.11 25.76 6.25
CA HIS A 83 -1.02 24.64 6.07
C HIS A 83 -1.90 24.43 7.31
N ALA A 84 -3.07 23.83 7.10
CA ALA A 84 -4.01 23.52 8.16
C ALA A 84 -4.77 22.22 7.84
N ALA A 85 -5.15 21.47 8.87
CA ALA A 85 -5.95 20.25 8.76
C ALA A 85 -5.33 19.14 7.87
N THR A 86 -4.00 19.13 7.72
CA THR A 86 -3.27 18.10 6.96
C THR A 86 -2.61 17.04 7.85
N ALA A 87 -2.31 17.35 9.11
CA ALA A 87 -1.63 16.44 10.04
C ALA A 87 -2.61 15.47 10.72
N PHE A 88 -2.16 14.24 10.93
CA PHE A 88 -2.87 13.21 11.69
C PHE A 88 -1.88 12.26 12.37
N THR A 89 -2.37 11.19 13.00
CA THR A 89 -1.54 10.11 13.57
C THR A 89 -1.92 8.78 12.96
N ASN A 90 -0.95 7.92 12.73
CA ASN A 90 -1.21 6.57 12.23
C ASN A 90 -1.39 5.54 13.36
N PRO A 91 -2.16 4.46 13.12
CA PRO A 91 -2.08 3.27 13.96
C PRO A 91 -0.70 2.60 13.80
N ASP A 92 -0.39 1.62 14.64
CA ASP A 92 0.71 0.69 14.34
C ASP A 92 0.37 -0.08 13.06
N ILE A 93 0.92 0.37 11.93
CA ILE A 93 0.65 -0.20 10.60
C ILE A 93 1.11 -1.66 10.52
N VAL A 94 2.20 -2.01 11.21
CA VAL A 94 2.71 -3.39 11.23
C VAL A 94 1.73 -4.28 11.98
N GLY A 95 1.37 -3.90 13.21
CA GLY A 95 0.37 -4.62 14.01
C GLY A 95 -1.01 -4.67 13.32
N TYR A 96 -1.39 -3.59 12.61
CA TYR A 96 -2.61 -3.55 11.81
C TYR A 96 -2.59 -4.61 10.70
N ALA A 97 -1.51 -4.69 9.91
CA ALA A 97 -1.38 -5.70 8.86
C ALA A 97 -1.37 -7.13 9.44
N GLU A 98 -0.66 -7.35 10.54
CA GLU A 98 -0.59 -8.65 11.23
C GLU A 98 -1.96 -9.07 11.79
N SER A 99 -2.81 -8.12 12.21
CA SER A 99 -4.17 -8.41 12.68
C SER A 99 -5.07 -9.06 11.63
N PHE A 100 -4.79 -8.85 10.34
CA PHE A 100 -5.47 -9.52 9.21
C PHE A 100 -4.77 -10.79 8.76
N GLY A 101 -3.63 -11.16 9.35
CA GLY A 101 -2.80 -12.28 8.91
C GLY A 101 -1.84 -11.95 7.75
N ALA A 102 -1.65 -10.67 7.43
CA ALA A 102 -0.64 -10.23 6.49
C ALA A 102 0.73 -10.04 7.18
N LYS A 103 1.81 -9.98 6.40
CA LYS A 103 3.16 -9.74 6.91
C LYS A 103 3.48 -8.24 6.88
N GLY A 104 3.70 -7.64 8.05
CA GLY A 104 4.27 -6.30 8.17
C GLY A 104 5.80 -6.30 8.07
N ILE A 105 6.38 -5.24 7.50
CA ILE A 105 7.84 -5.01 7.47
C ILE A 105 8.09 -3.54 7.85
N PRO A 106 8.61 -3.26 9.06
CA PRO A 106 8.96 -1.91 9.46
C PRO A 106 10.25 -1.44 8.78
N ASP A 107 10.46 -0.12 8.76
CA ASP A 107 11.76 0.52 8.49
C ASP A 107 12.47 0.04 7.22
N LEU A 108 11.73 0.05 6.09
CA LEU A 108 12.32 -0.32 4.81
C LEU A 108 13.52 0.60 4.50
N PRO A 109 14.72 0.07 4.21
CA PRO A 109 15.87 0.93 4.01
C PRO A 109 15.67 1.79 2.76
N ARG A 110 15.89 3.11 2.89
CA ARG A 110 15.72 4.09 1.80
C ARG A 110 16.56 3.80 0.53
N ARG A 111 17.53 2.88 0.61
CA ARG A 111 18.37 2.49 -0.54
C ARG A 111 17.63 1.51 -1.46
N ARG A 112 17.50 1.88 -2.73
CA ARG A 112 16.87 1.08 -3.81
C ARG A 112 17.15 -0.43 -3.77
N PRO A 113 18.40 -0.94 -3.58
CA PRO A 113 18.65 -2.38 -3.56
C PRO A 113 17.96 -3.11 -2.42
N ALA A 114 17.83 -2.47 -1.26
CA ALA A 114 17.23 -3.07 -0.07
C ALA A 114 15.70 -3.13 -0.17
N ALA A 115 15.06 -2.06 -0.67
CA ALA A 115 13.63 -2.07 -0.97
C ALA A 115 13.28 -3.14 -2.02
N HIS A 116 14.11 -3.27 -3.05
CA HIS A 116 13.95 -4.28 -4.10
C HIS A 116 14.15 -5.72 -3.58
N ALA A 117 15.06 -5.92 -2.63
CA ALA A 117 15.28 -7.20 -1.97
C ALA A 117 14.10 -7.58 -1.05
N ALA A 118 13.56 -6.63 -0.27
CA ALA A 118 12.39 -6.85 0.59
C ALA A 118 11.15 -7.24 -0.24
N TYR A 119 10.91 -6.54 -1.35
CA TYR A 119 9.86 -6.90 -2.32
C TYR A 119 10.04 -8.33 -2.86
N ARG A 120 11.28 -8.77 -3.12
CA ARG A 120 11.55 -10.15 -3.55
C ARG A 120 11.36 -11.19 -2.43
N ALA A 121 11.65 -10.84 -1.19
CA ALA A 121 11.55 -11.73 -0.03
C ALA A 121 10.10 -12.01 0.41
N GLY A 122 9.15 -11.10 0.11
CA GLY A 122 7.73 -11.29 0.37
C GLY A 122 7.08 -12.53 -0.30
N ARG A 123 7.77 -13.17 -1.25
CA ARG A 123 7.32 -14.40 -1.94
C ARG A 123 7.23 -15.67 -1.08
N SER A 124 7.87 -15.71 0.09
CA SER A 124 8.14 -17.00 0.76
C SER A 124 6.97 -17.57 1.59
N GLY A 125 5.82 -16.90 1.62
CA GLY A 125 4.63 -17.37 2.32
C GLY A 125 3.48 -17.62 1.38
N ARG A 126 3.43 -18.79 0.72
CA ARG A 126 2.11 -19.38 0.44
C ARG A 126 1.57 -19.79 1.81
N LEU A 127 0.78 -18.93 2.43
CA LEU A 127 -0.13 -19.36 3.49
C LEU A 127 -1.08 -20.36 2.84
N GLY A 128 -0.76 -21.64 2.99
CA GLY A 128 -1.63 -22.71 2.54
C GLY A 128 -2.88 -22.71 3.41
N HIS A 129 -3.92 -21.99 2.99
CA HIS A 129 -5.24 -22.17 3.59
C HIS A 129 -5.95 -23.29 2.83
N ARG A 130 -6.20 -24.39 3.54
CA ARG A 130 -7.15 -25.42 3.12
C ARG A 130 -8.54 -24.80 3.30
N LEU A 131 -9.31 -24.64 2.23
CA LEU A 131 -10.72 -24.24 2.35
C LEU A 131 -11.47 -25.31 3.18
N PRO A 132 -12.34 -24.94 4.13
CA PRO A 132 -13.34 -25.88 4.63
C PRO A 132 -14.32 -26.17 3.49
N GLY A 133 -14.55 -27.46 3.23
CA GLY A 133 -15.65 -27.92 2.36
C GLY A 133 -16.99 -27.89 3.08
#